data_AF-A0A1I3Q695-F1
#
_entry.id   AF-A0A1I3Q695-F1
#
_cell.length_a   1.000
_cell.length_b   1.000
_cell.length_c   1.000
_cell.angle_alpha   90.00
_cell.angle_beta   90.00
_cell.angle_gamma   90.00
#
_symmetry.space_group_name_H-M   'P 1'
#
loop_
_entity.id
_entity.type
_entity.pdbx_description
1 polymer ?
#
loop_
_entity_poly.entity_id
_entity_poly.type
_entity_poly.pdbx_seq_one_letter_code
_entity_poly.pdbx_strand_id
1 'polypeptide(L)' 'MSELGHYMEPILVVCTLLAIWGTLYNKKTGNKPGFIIGGILTLGMIGITALALYDLFVGLQ' A
#
# COMPACT_ATOMS: atom_id res chain seq x y z
N MET A 1 18.32 20.09 -6.45
CA MET A 1 16.96 19.54 -6.66
C MET A 1 16.91 18.23 -5.90
N SER A 2 16.23 18.04 -4.78
CA SER A 2 15.42 18.89 -3.91
C SER A 2 15.32 18.12 -2.59
N GLU A 3 15.62 18.75 -1.45
CA GLU A 3 15.43 18.16 -0.11
C GLU A 3 13.93 18.01 0.28
N LEU A 4 13.03 18.10 -0.72
CA LEU A 4 11.62 17.73 -0.69
C LEU A 4 11.35 16.31 -1.26
N GLY A 5 12.39 15.48 -1.45
CA GLY A 5 12.38 14.38 -2.43
C GLY A 5 11.70 13.04 -2.06
N HIS A 6 11.35 12.77 -0.80
CA HIS A 6 10.88 11.44 -0.37
C HIS A 6 9.65 11.49 0.57
N TYR A 7 8.65 12.30 0.22
CA TYR A 7 7.37 12.29 0.93
C TYR A 7 6.44 11.17 0.45
N MET A 8 6.71 10.61 -0.72
CA MET A 8 5.76 9.74 -1.41
C MET A 8 5.76 8.32 -0.83
N GLU A 9 6.93 7.82 -0.45
CA GLU A 9 7.17 6.51 0.17
C GLU A 9 6.49 6.40 1.55
N PRO A 10 6.67 7.35 2.50
CA PRO A 10 5.95 7.29 3.77
C PRO A 10 4.43 7.42 3.59
N ILE A 11 3.95 8.20 2.62
CA ILE A 11 2.51 8.27 2.28
C ILE A 11 2.02 6.91 1.75
N LEU A 12 2.77 6.28 0.85
CA LEU A 12 2.44 4.95 0.30
C LEU A 12 2.36 3.89 1.40
N VAL A 13 3.26 3.93 2.38
CA VAL A 13 3.20 3.06 3.56
C VAL A 13 1.90 3.27 4.34
N VAL A 14 1.53 4.52 4.65
CA VAL A 14 0.27 4.82 5.36
C VAL A 14 -0.95 4.37 4.56
N CYS A 15 -0.99 4.65 3.26
CA CYS A 15 -2.06 4.20 2.37
C CYS A 15 -2.19 2.68 2.36
N THR A 16 -1.06 1.96 2.35
CA THR A 16 -1.03 0.50 2.38
C THR A 16 -1.61 -0.04 3.68
N LEU A 17 -1.26 0.55 4.83
CA LEU A 17 -1.82 0.18 6.12
C LEU A 17 -3.34 0.40 6.18
N LEU A 18 -3.82 1.52 5.64
CA LEU A 18 -5.26 1.80 5.55
C LEU A 18 -5.98 0.82 4.61
N ALA A 19 -5.38 0.46 3.48
CA ALA A 19 -5.94 -0.53 2.55
C ALA A 19 -6.05 -1.92 3.19
N ILE A 20 -5.01 -2.35 3.93
CA ILE A 20 -5.04 -3.58 4.72
C ILE A 20 -6.16 -3.53 5.74
N TRP A 21 -6.29 -2.42 6.48
CA TRP A 21 -7.33 -2.27 7.49
C TRP A 21 -8.74 -2.31 6.89
N GLY A 22 -8.98 -1.62 5.77
CA GLY A 22 -10.26 -1.65 5.06
C GLY A 22 -10.61 -3.05 4.54
N THR A 23 -9.64 -3.78 4.00
CA THR A 23 -9.81 -5.17 3.55
C THR A 23 -10.16 -6.08 4.73
N LEU A 24 -9.44 -5.96 5.85
CA LEU A 24 -9.74 -6.73 7.06
C LEU A 24 -11.11 -6.36 7.65
N TYR A 25 -11.52 -5.09 7.56
CA TYR A 25 -12.84 -4.66 7.96
C TYR A 25 -13.93 -5.32 7.10
N ASN A 26 -13.77 -5.33 5.77
CA ASN A 26 -14.69 -6.04 4.86
C ASN A 26 -14.78 -7.55 5.16
N LYS A 27 -13.65 -8.17 5.56
CA LYS A 27 -13.65 -9.56 6.04
C LYS A 27 -14.46 -9.71 7.32
N LYS A 28 -14.26 -8.82 8.30
CA LYS A 28 -14.94 -8.85 9.61
C LYS A 28 -16.44 -8.61 9.51
N THR A 29 -16.88 -7.75 8.59
CA THR A 29 -18.31 -7.42 8.41
C THR A 29 -19.05 -8.40 7.49
N GLY A 30 -18.38 -9.42 6.95
CA GLY A 30 -18.99 -10.38 6.04
C GLY A 30 -19.24 -9.84 4.63
N ASN A 31 -18.68 -8.68 4.28
CA ASN A 31 -18.74 -8.11 2.93
C ASN A 31 -17.80 -8.87 1.98
N LYS A 32 -18.24 -10.03 1.49
CA LYS A 32 -17.49 -10.90 0.57
C LYS A 32 -17.00 -10.19 -0.70
N PRO A 33 -17.83 -9.45 -1.47
CA PRO A 33 -17.33 -8.79 -2.68
C PRO A 33 -16.33 -7.68 -2.34
N GLY A 34 -16.58 -6.90 -1.28
CA GLY A 34 -15.64 -5.87 -0.81
C GLY A 34 -14.31 -6.44 -0.31
N PHE A 35 -14.32 -7.63 0.29
CA PHE A 35 -13.10 -8.32 0.71
C PHE A 35 -12.27 -8.82 -0.48
N ILE A 36 -12.92 -9.36 -1.52
CA ILE A 36 -12.22 -9.89 -2.70
C ILE A 36 -11.60 -8.74 -3.50
N ILE A 37 -12.41 -7.72 -3.85
CA ILE A 37 -11.94 -6.58 -4.63
C ILE A 37 -10.92 -5.77 -3.83
N GLY A 38 -11.24 -5.48 -2.56
CA GLY A 38 -10.33 -4.77 -1.65
C GLY A 38 -9.03 -5.53 -1.42
N GLY A 39 -9.09 -6.86 -1.31
CA GLY A 39 -7.92 -7.71 -1.16
C GLY A 39 -6.97 -7.68 -2.35
N ILE A 40 -7.50 -7.76 -3.57
CA ILE A 40 -6.69 -7.66 -4.81
C ILE A 40 -6.00 -6.29 -4.88
N LEU A 41 -6.74 -5.20 -4.62
CA LEU A 41 -6.18 -3.86 -4.62
C LEU A 41 -5.14 -3.66 -3.52
N THR A 42 -5.39 -4.21 -2.33
CA THR A 42 -4.44 -4.18 -1.21
C THR A 42 -3.15 -4.93 -1.55
N LEU A 43 -3.23 -6.09 -2.20
CA LEU A 43 -2.05 -6.84 -2.65
C LEU A 43 -1.25 -6.04 -3.69
N GLY A 44 -1.93 -5.41 -4.65
CA GLY A 44 -1.27 -4.50 -5.60
C GLY A 44 -0.59 -3.33 -4.90
N MET A 45 -1.24 -2.74 -3.89
CA MET A 45 -0.69 -1.63 -3.13
C MET A 45 0.53 -2.02 -2.29
N ILE A 46 0.51 -3.20 -1.68
CA ILE A 46 1.69 -3.77 -0.99
C ILE A 46 2.84 -3.92 -2.00
N GLY A 47 2.57 -4.43 -3.21
CA GLY A 47 3.58 -4.59 -4.24
C GLY A 47 4.24 -3.27 -4.68
N ILE A 48 3.43 -2.25 -4.97
CA ILE A 48 3.94 -0.92 -5.37
C ILE A 48 4.71 -0.27 -4.23
N THR A 49 4.20 -0.33 -3.00
CA THR A 49 4.89 0.23 -1.83
C THR A 49 6.21 -0.51 -1.56
N ALA A 50 6.24 -1.84 -1.69
CA ALA A 50 7.47 -2.60 -1.54
C ALA A 50 8.50 -2.24 -2.62
N LEU A 51 8.07 -2.06 -3.88
CA LEU A 51 8.93 -1.59 -4.97
C LEU A 51 9.48 -0.18 -4.71
N ALA A 52 8.63 0.75 -4.26
CA ALA A 52 9.03 2.11 -3.92
C ALA A 52 10.03 2.14 -2.76
N LEU A 53 9.80 1.33 -1.72
CA LEU A 53 10.76 1.20 -0.62
C LEU A 53 12.05 0.52 -1.06
N TYR A 54 11.98 -0.46 -1.96
CA TYR A 54 13.17 -1.12 -2.50
C TYR A 54 14.04 -0.13 -3.30
N ASP A 55 13.43 0.68 -4.16
CA ASP A 55 14.12 1.75 -4.88
C ASP A 55 14.74 2.77 -3.91
N LEU A 56 14.02 3.17 -2.86
CA LEU A 56 14.53 4.09 -1.84
C LEU A 56 15.74 3.54 -1.06
N PHE A 57 15.69 2.26 -0.65
CA PHE A 57 16.71 1.69 0.24
C PHE A 57 17.89 1.03 -0.49
N VAL A 58 17.64 0.43 -1.64
CA VAL A 58 18.65 -0.33 -2.40
C VAL A 58 19.13 0.47 -3.62
N GLY A 59 18.31 1.39 -4.14
CA GLY A 59 18.57 2.09 -5.38
C GLY A 59 18.28 1.18 -6.56
N LEU A 60 17.09 1.31 -7.14
CA LEU A 60 16.76 0.63 -8.39
C LEU A 60 17.21 1.48 -9.61
N GLN A 61 17.28 2.81 -9.44
CA GLN A 61 17.59 3.83 -10.48
C GLN A 61 16.98 3.55 -11.86
#